data_AF-A0A3C0B6X6-F1
#
_entry.id   AF-A0A3C0B6X6-F1
#
_cell.length_a   1.000
_cell.length_b   1.000
_cell.length_c   1.000
_cell.angle_alpha   90.00
_cell.angle_beta   90.00
_cell.angle_gamma   90.00
#
_symmetry.space_group_name_H-M   'P 1'
#
loop_
_entity.id
_entity.type
_entity.pdbx_description
1 polymer ?
#
loop_
_entity_poly.entity_id
_entity_poly.type
_entity_poly.pdbx_seq_one_letter_code
_entity_poly.pdbx_strand_id
1 'polypeptide(L)'
;MTTNVQNISKYPLLLLIGYLTLCLTVEAQEIRLSGAIVIDKTEVMSYSIAYQVDANNMLSGYSIGDLQGTEETKALIGGTYNPKDRTLIFEEKKIVSTQSETPVDEFCLMKVTGKFEKKGGTSIFTGKFDAFSSSNEVICASGTLVLMTEKDIDKLT
;
A
#
# COMPACT_ATOMS: atom_id res chain seq x y z
N MET A 1 28.71 -65.78 -25.20
CA MET A 1 27.54 -65.00 -24.75
C MET A 1 28.05 -63.91 -23.82
N THR A 2 27.66 -62.69 -24.15
CA THR A 2 28.02 -61.41 -23.54
C THR A 2 27.53 -61.29 -22.09
N THR A 3 28.23 -60.53 -21.25
CA THR A 3 27.67 -59.29 -20.66
C THR A 3 28.74 -58.46 -19.95
N ASN A 4 28.53 -57.17 -20.09
CA ASN A 4 29.38 -56.04 -19.81
C ASN A 4 28.94 -55.48 -18.44
N VAL A 5 29.81 -55.45 -17.44
CA VAL A 5 29.48 -54.86 -16.14
C VAL A 5 29.78 -53.37 -16.21
N GLN A 6 28.70 -52.58 -16.26
CA GLN A 6 28.74 -51.14 -16.43
C GLN A 6 29.40 -50.43 -15.24
N ASN A 7 30.23 -49.45 -15.60
CA ASN A 7 30.97 -48.58 -14.72
C ASN A 7 30.00 -47.57 -14.07
N ILE A 8 29.74 -47.73 -12.77
CA ILE A 8 28.79 -46.89 -12.03
C ILE A 8 29.46 -45.55 -11.70
N SER A 9 28.95 -44.50 -12.33
CA SER A 9 29.35 -43.10 -12.15
C SER A 9 29.29 -42.67 -10.68
N LYS A 10 30.41 -42.14 -10.15
CA LYS A 10 30.61 -41.79 -8.72
C LYS A 10 30.03 -40.42 -8.29
N TYR A 11 29.16 -39.80 -9.07
CA TYR A 11 28.66 -38.44 -8.74
C TYR A 11 27.13 -38.26 -8.85
N PRO A 12 26.28 -39.12 -8.24
CA PRO A 12 24.84 -38.85 -8.20
C PRO A 12 24.46 -37.83 -7.11
N LEU A 13 25.32 -37.60 -6.11
CA LEU A 13 24.98 -36.78 -4.94
C LEU A 13 25.27 -35.27 -5.13
N LEU A 14 26.23 -34.92 -6.00
CA LEU A 14 26.62 -33.52 -6.23
C LEU A 14 25.61 -32.76 -7.11
N LEU A 15 24.81 -33.47 -7.91
CA LEU A 15 23.79 -32.90 -8.79
C LEU A 15 22.48 -32.56 -8.05
N LEU A 16 22.23 -33.15 -6.87
CA LEU A 16 21.00 -32.91 -6.11
C LEU A 16 21.04 -31.60 -5.30
N ILE A 17 22.24 -31.13 -4.94
CA ILE A 17 22.45 -29.91 -4.14
C ILE A 17 22.37 -28.64 -5.02
N GLY A 18 22.64 -28.76 -6.33
CA GLY A 18 22.56 -27.65 -7.29
C GLY A 18 21.14 -27.28 -7.72
N TYR A 19 20.13 -28.10 -7.43
CA TYR A 19 18.74 -27.86 -7.85
C TYR A 19 17.89 -27.14 -6.78
N LEU A 20 18.42 -26.95 -5.57
CA LEU A 20 17.64 -26.44 -4.42
C LEU A 20 17.77 -24.92 -4.20
N THR A 21 18.70 -24.22 -4.86
CA THR A 21 19.03 -22.83 -4.51
C THR A 21 18.80 -21.85 -5.65
N LEU A 22 17.56 -21.70 -6.14
CA LEU A 22 17.15 -20.44 -6.75
C LEU A 22 15.62 -20.26 -6.79
N CYS A 23 14.96 -20.32 -5.64
CA CYS A 23 13.67 -19.66 -5.49
C CYS A 23 13.94 -18.25 -4.98
N LEU A 24 14.33 -17.34 -5.89
CA LEU A 24 14.31 -15.91 -5.59
C LEU A 24 12.86 -15.48 -5.62
N THR A 25 12.18 -15.54 -4.48
CA THR A 25 10.89 -14.86 -4.32
C THR A 25 11.18 -13.36 -4.34
N VAL A 26 10.92 -12.72 -5.47
CA VAL A 26 10.77 -11.25 -5.51
C VAL A 26 9.50 -10.95 -4.74
N GLU A 27 9.63 -10.69 -3.44
CA GLU A 27 8.53 -10.08 -2.69
C GLU A 27 8.36 -8.66 -3.22
N ALA A 28 7.15 -8.35 -3.66
CA ALA A 28 6.80 -6.99 -4.02
C ALA A 28 7.00 -6.10 -2.78
N GLN A 29 7.87 -5.11 -2.91
CA GLN A 29 8.20 -4.21 -1.80
C GLN A 29 6.96 -3.37 -1.45
N GLU A 30 6.42 -3.57 -0.24
CA GLU A 30 5.36 -2.73 0.29
C GLU A 30 5.92 -1.33 0.58
N ILE A 31 5.24 -0.31 0.06
CA ILE A 31 5.54 1.10 0.31
C ILE A 31 4.56 1.61 1.37
N ARG A 32 5.10 2.22 2.42
CA ARG A 32 4.32 2.86 3.48
C ARG A 32 4.48 4.36 3.45
N LEU A 33 3.35 5.07 3.47
CA LEU A 33 3.29 6.51 3.66
C LEU A 33 2.42 6.82 4.86
N SER A 34 2.89 7.72 5.72
CA SER A 34 2.20 8.17 6.93
C SER A 34 2.21 9.68 7.02
N GLY A 35 1.21 10.24 7.69
CA GLY A 35 1.09 11.68 7.89
C GLY A 35 -0.29 12.03 8.39
N ALA A 36 -0.88 13.08 7.81
CA ALA A 36 -2.16 13.61 8.26
C ALA A 36 -3.13 13.84 7.10
N ILE A 37 -4.40 13.70 7.43
CA ILE A 37 -5.54 14.14 6.63
C ILE A 37 -6.17 15.36 7.29
N VAL A 38 -6.67 16.28 6.46
CA VAL A 38 -7.41 17.48 6.88
C VAL A 38 -8.78 17.42 6.23
N ILE A 39 -9.81 17.22 7.04
CA ILE A 39 -11.21 17.07 6.64
C ILE A 39 -11.93 18.40 6.86
N ASP A 40 -12.66 18.87 5.85
CA ASP A 40 -13.42 20.14 5.88
C ASP A 40 -12.61 21.33 6.42
N LYS A 41 -11.30 21.33 6.15
CA LYS A 41 -10.29 22.34 6.53
C LYS A 41 -10.03 22.49 8.04
N THR A 42 -10.68 21.74 8.90
CA THR A 42 -10.67 22.00 10.35
C THR A 42 -10.28 20.78 11.17
N GLU A 43 -10.74 19.61 10.77
CA GLU A 43 -10.45 18.37 11.47
C GLU A 43 -9.16 17.76 10.92
N VAL A 44 -8.24 17.41 11.82
CA VAL A 44 -6.94 16.83 11.47
C VAL A 44 -6.82 15.49 12.16
N MET A 45 -6.50 14.46 11.39
CA MET A 45 -6.40 13.08 11.87
C MET A 45 -5.16 12.43 11.27
N SER A 46 -4.57 11.47 11.99
CA SER A 46 -3.49 10.65 11.46
C SER A 46 -4.00 9.76 10.33
N TYR A 47 -3.21 9.62 9.27
CA TYR A 47 -3.58 8.78 8.13
C TYR A 47 -2.33 8.11 7.56
N SER A 48 -2.48 6.85 7.17
CA SER A 48 -1.42 6.10 6.51
C SER A 48 -1.97 5.21 5.40
N ILE A 49 -1.12 4.92 4.41
CA ILE A 49 -1.36 3.90 3.40
C ILE A 49 -0.17 2.96 3.29
N ALA A 50 -0.45 1.68 3.10
CA ALA A 50 0.53 0.65 2.78
C ALA A 50 0.10 -0.01 1.46
N TYR A 51 0.94 0.05 0.44
CA TYR A 51 0.55 -0.39 -0.90
C TYR A 51 1.71 -0.96 -1.72
N GLN A 52 1.34 -1.71 -2.74
CA GLN A 52 2.23 -2.21 -3.77
C GLN A 52 1.70 -1.75 -5.14
N VAL A 53 2.60 -1.64 -6.12
CA VAL A 53 2.27 -1.31 -7.50
C VAL A 53 2.74 -2.45 -8.40
N ASP A 54 1.84 -3.00 -9.22
CA ASP A 54 2.17 -4.07 -10.15
C ASP A 54 2.82 -3.54 -11.45
N ALA A 55 3.18 -4.47 -12.34
CA ALA A 55 3.78 -4.13 -13.63
C ALA A 55 2.86 -3.32 -14.56
N ASN A 56 1.55 -3.32 -14.31
CA ASN A 56 0.54 -2.56 -15.06
C ASN A 56 0.24 -1.21 -14.40
N ASN A 57 1.02 -0.80 -13.40
CA ASN A 57 0.82 0.42 -12.61
C ASN A 57 -0.47 0.40 -11.78
N MET A 58 -1.02 -0.78 -11.50
CA MET A 58 -2.18 -0.95 -10.63
C MET A 58 -1.72 -1.01 -9.17
N LEU A 59 -2.39 -0.23 -8.33
CA LEU A 59 -2.17 -0.17 -6.90
C LEU A 59 -3.12 -1.12 -6.17
N SER A 60 -2.58 -1.83 -5.19
CA SER A 60 -3.35 -2.56 -4.18
C SER A 60 -2.73 -2.40 -2.80
N GLY A 61 -3.56 -2.36 -1.76
CA GLY A 61 -3.07 -2.14 -0.40
C GLY A 61 -4.19 -1.88 0.60
N TYR A 62 -3.87 -1.16 1.67
CA TYR A 62 -4.83 -0.64 2.63
C TYR A 62 -4.48 0.76 3.13
N SER A 63 -5.49 1.48 3.59
CA SER A 63 -5.37 2.69 4.41
C SER A 63 -5.61 2.39 5.88
N ILE A 64 -5.09 3.27 6.75
CA ILE A 64 -5.44 3.33 8.17
C ILE A 64 -5.67 4.81 8.52
N GLY A 65 -6.89 5.17 8.88
CA GLY A 65 -7.26 6.44 9.50
C GLY A 65 -7.29 6.31 11.02
N ASP A 66 -7.07 7.43 11.71
CA ASP A 66 -6.94 7.52 13.17
C ASP A 66 -5.94 6.47 13.72
N LEU A 67 -4.76 6.41 13.10
CA LEU A 67 -3.70 5.48 13.47
C LEU A 67 -3.39 5.57 14.98
N GLN A 68 -3.55 4.45 15.69
CA GLN A 68 -3.42 4.33 17.16
C GLN A 68 -4.39 5.17 17.99
N GLY A 69 -5.44 5.73 17.37
CA GLY A 69 -6.52 6.43 18.04
C GLY A 69 -7.70 5.52 18.39
N THR A 70 -8.76 6.10 18.95
CA THR A 70 -9.95 5.36 19.42
C THR A 70 -10.88 4.95 18.28
N GLU A 71 -10.78 5.62 17.12
CA GLU A 71 -11.60 5.40 15.94
C GLU A 71 -10.80 4.74 14.80
N GLU A 72 -9.67 4.08 15.13
CA GLU A 72 -8.77 3.50 14.15
C GLU A 72 -9.54 2.63 13.15
N THR A 73 -9.44 2.98 11.87
CA THR A 73 -10.21 2.35 10.82
C THR A 73 -9.30 1.98 9.65
N LYS A 74 -9.37 0.72 9.25
CA LYS A 74 -8.59 0.15 8.15
C LYS A 74 -9.49 -0.17 6.97
N ALA A 75 -9.12 0.30 5.78
CA ALA A 75 -9.86 0.01 4.55
C ALA A 75 -8.94 -0.56 3.46
N LEU A 76 -9.45 -1.46 2.61
CA LEU A 76 -8.75 -1.88 1.40
C LEU A 76 -8.69 -0.71 0.44
N ILE A 77 -7.54 -0.49 -0.20
CA ILE A 77 -7.40 0.50 -1.27
C ILE A 77 -7.02 -0.17 -2.60
N GLY A 78 -7.55 0.39 -3.68
CA GLY A 78 -7.16 0.06 -5.05
C GLY A 78 -7.02 1.32 -5.87
N GLY A 79 -6.16 1.31 -6.89
CA GLY A 79 -5.91 2.52 -7.66
C GLY A 79 -4.83 2.37 -8.73
N THR A 80 -4.15 3.47 -9.05
CA THR A 80 -3.07 3.52 -10.03
C THR A 80 -1.94 4.45 -9.62
N TYR A 81 -0.73 4.16 -10.12
CA TYR A 81 0.43 5.03 -9.97
C TYR A 81 1.04 5.35 -11.33
N ASN A 82 1.10 6.61 -11.72
CA ASN A 82 1.77 7.01 -12.95
C ASN A 82 3.21 7.48 -12.64
N PRO A 83 4.25 6.74 -13.05
CA PRO A 83 5.64 7.12 -12.76
C PRO A 83 6.12 8.35 -13.55
N LYS A 84 5.46 8.72 -14.65
CA LYS A 84 5.88 9.84 -15.52
C LYS A 84 5.65 11.19 -14.86
N ASP A 85 4.47 11.37 -14.27
CA ASP A 85 4.08 12.59 -13.56
C ASP A 85 4.10 12.43 -12.03
N ARG A 86 4.41 11.21 -11.55
CA ARG A 86 4.46 10.82 -10.14
C ARG A 86 3.11 11.01 -9.45
N THR A 87 2.02 10.78 -10.18
CA THR A 87 0.64 10.84 -9.69
C THR A 87 0.25 9.50 -9.06
N LEU A 88 -0.36 9.55 -7.88
CA LEU A 88 -0.96 8.40 -7.20
C LEU A 88 -2.45 8.68 -7.04
N ILE A 89 -3.27 7.75 -7.51
CA ILE A 89 -4.73 7.78 -7.36
C ILE A 89 -5.12 6.49 -6.64
N PHE A 90 -5.90 6.58 -5.58
CA PHE A 90 -6.43 5.40 -4.90
C PHE A 90 -7.83 5.68 -4.35
N GLU A 91 -8.57 4.61 -4.13
CA GLU A 91 -9.89 4.67 -3.55
C GLU A 91 -10.03 3.56 -2.52
N GLU A 92 -10.62 3.90 -1.38
CA GLU A 92 -11.03 2.92 -0.38
C GLU A 92 -12.22 2.12 -0.91
N LYS A 93 -12.10 0.80 -0.87
CA LYS A 93 -13.08 -0.12 -1.46
C LYS A 93 -13.97 -0.78 -0.44
N LYS A 94 -13.44 -1.01 0.76
CA LYS A 94 -14.13 -1.74 1.83
C LYS A 94 -13.42 -1.57 3.15
N ILE A 95 -14.18 -1.38 4.23
CA ILE A 95 -13.68 -1.46 5.61
C ILE A 95 -13.27 -2.89 5.94
N VAL A 96 -12.04 -3.08 6.39
CA VAL A 96 -11.46 -4.35 6.84
C VAL A 96 -11.68 -4.54 8.34
N SER A 97 -11.46 -3.47 9.10
CA SER A 97 -11.62 -3.43 10.56
C SER A 97 -11.80 -1.98 11.00
N THR A 98 -12.54 -1.77 12.09
CA THR A 98 -12.69 -0.47 12.73
C THR A 98 -12.83 -0.65 14.24
N GLN A 99 -12.33 0.33 15.00
CA GLN A 99 -12.59 0.47 16.44
C GLN A 99 -13.80 1.37 16.72
N SER A 100 -14.35 2.03 15.68
CA SER A 100 -15.51 2.91 15.79
C SER A 100 -16.79 2.14 16.07
N GLU A 101 -17.73 2.78 16.78
CA GLU A 101 -19.10 2.30 16.93
C GLU A 101 -19.96 2.50 15.66
N THR A 102 -19.43 3.22 14.66
CA THR A 102 -20.11 3.49 13.39
C THR A 102 -20.41 2.19 12.63
N PRO A 103 -21.65 1.99 12.13
CA PRO A 103 -21.97 0.87 11.26
C PRO A 103 -21.14 0.88 9.96
N VAL A 104 -20.69 -0.30 9.50
CA VAL A 104 -19.79 -0.43 8.34
C VAL A 104 -20.37 0.20 7.06
N ASP A 105 -21.69 0.12 6.88
CA ASP A 105 -22.43 0.67 5.74
C ASP A 105 -22.65 2.19 5.81
N GLU A 106 -22.38 2.80 6.97
CA GLU A 106 -22.42 4.24 7.18
C GLU A 106 -21.05 4.91 6.96
N PHE A 107 -19.96 4.13 6.82
CA PHE A 107 -18.66 4.70 6.51
C PHE A 107 -18.62 5.36 5.14
N CYS A 108 -17.92 6.48 5.10
CA CYS A 108 -17.62 7.20 3.89
C CYS A 108 -16.24 6.78 3.38
N LEU A 109 -16.22 6.19 2.18
CA LEU A 109 -15.00 5.72 1.55
C LEU A 109 -14.42 6.82 0.66
N MET A 110 -13.12 7.07 0.78
CA MET A 110 -12.48 8.17 0.07
C MET A 110 -11.85 7.76 -1.24
N LYS A 111 -11.97 8.65 -2.22
CA LYS A 111 -11.20 8.65 -3.46
C LYS A 111 -10.18 9.77 -3.40
N VAL A 112 -8.92 9.41 -3.53
CA VAL A 112 -7.77 10.31 -3.43
C VAL A 112 -7.10 10.48 -4.78
N THR A 113 -6.77 11.72 -5.13
CA THR A 113 -5.88 12.04 -6.23
C THR A 113 -4.77 12.95 -5.73
N GLY A 114 -3.52 12.55 -5.93
CA GLY A 114 -2.37 13.33 -5.48
C GLY A 114 -1.12 13.05 -6.29
N LYS A 115 -0.02 13.70 -5.91
CA LYS A 115 1.29 13.55 -6.54
C LYS A 115 2.43 13.67 -5.56
N PHE A 116 3.56 13.08 -5.90
CA PHE A 116 4.80 13.24 -5.14
C PHE A 116 5.60 14.46 -5.57
N GLU A 117 5.95 15.32 -4.62
CA GLU A 117 6.83 16.46 -4.78
C GLU A 117 8.13 16.24 -3.99
N LYS A 118 9.27 16.71 -4.50
CA LYS A 118 10.52 16.74 -3.72
C LYS A 118 10.64 18.10 -3.05
N LYS A 119 10.74 18.15 -1.72
CA LYS A 119 10.98 19.37 -0.94
C LYS A 119 12.08 19.09 0.08
N GLY A 120 13.17 19.86 0.05
CA GLY A 120 14.28 19.70 1.01
C GLY A 120 14.96 18.32 1.00
N GLY A 121 14.91 17.59 -0.13
CA GLY A 121 15.44 16.21 -0.21
C GLY A 121 14.46 15.11 0.22
N THR A 122 13.30 15.48 0.74
CA THR A 122 12.22 14.57 1.16
C THR A 122 11.17 14.43 0.07
N SER A 123 10.64 13.21 -0.13
CA SER A 123 9.54 12.97 -1.07
C SER A 123 8.21 13.06 -0.33
N ILE A 124 7.41 14.09 -0.65
CA ILE A 124 6.14 14.38 0.00
C ILE A 124 5.01 14.08 -0.96
N PHE A 125 4.07 13.24 -0.55
CA PHE A 125 2.81 13.04 -1.24
C PHE A 125 1.79 14.08 -0.76
N THR A 126 1.23 14.86 -1.68
CA THR A 126 0.08 15.72 -1.40
C THR A 126 -1.11 15.26 -2.23
N GLY A 127 -2.24 15.03 -1.58
CA GLY A 127 -3.48 14.59 -2.21
C GLY A 127 -4.66 15.45 -1.85
N LYS A 128 -5.67 15.41 -2.72
CA LYS A 128 -7.05 15.83 -2.43
C LYS A 128 -7.92 14.58 -2.39
N PHE A 129 -8.95 14.60 -1.56
CA PHE A 129 -9.92 13.52 -1.51
C PHE A 129 -11.34 14.04 -1.49
N ASP A 130 -12.23 13.22 -2.04
CA ASP A 130 -13.67 13.28 -1.83
C ASP A 130 -14.11 11.94 -1.23
N ALA A 131 -14.91 11.99 -0.16
CA ALA A 131 -15.43 10.80 0.52
C ALA A 131 -16.91 10.64 0.22
N PHE A 132 -17.32 9.42 -0.10
CA PHE A 132 -18.69 9.10 -0.50
C PHE A 132 -19.27 8.05 0.43
N SER A 133 -20.53 8.23 0.78
CA SER A 133 -21.30 7.22 1.51
C SER A 133 -21.36 5.93 0.70
N SER A 134 -21.13 4.80 1.38
CA SER A 134 -21.17 3.46 0.79
C SER A 134 -22.55 3.07 0.25
N SER A 135 -23.63 3.76 0.66
CA SER A 135 -25.02 3.38 0.38
C SER A 135 -25.73 4.24 -0.68
N ASN A 136 -25.34 5.51 -0.86
CA ASN A 136 -26.12 6.46 -1.67
C ASN A 136 -25.30 7.48 -2.47
N GLU A 137 -23.97 7.30 -2.58
CA GLU A 137 -23.06 8.17 -3.36
C GLU A 137 -23.11 9.66 -2.97
N VAL A 138 -23.65 9.99 -1.79
CA VAL A 138 -23.62 11.35 -1.24
C VAL A 138 -22.20 11.64 -0.76
N ILE A 139 -21.66 12.80 -1.17
CA ILE A 139 -20.37 13.29 -0.64
C ILE A 139 -20.55 13.56 0.84
N CYS A 140 -19.81 12.83 1.67
CA CYS A 140 -19.81 13.03 3.12
C CYS A 140 -18.85 14.14 3.52
N ALA A 141 -17.66 14.16 2.93
CA ALA A 141 -16.60 15.07 3.28
C ALA A 141 -15.60 15.22 2.14
N SER A 142 -14.82 16.29 2.19
CA SER A 142 -13.72 16.51 1.26
C SER A 142 -12.52 17.09 1.99
N GLY A 143 -11.34 17.00 1.38
CA GLY A 143 -10.18 17.57 2.02
C GLY A 143 -8.87 17.27 1.33
N THR A 144 -7.81 17.34 2.13
CA THR A 144 -6.43 17.15 1.67
C THR A 144 -5.66 16.24 2.61
N LEU A 145 -4.63 15.60 2.09
CA LEU A 145 -3.71 14.81 2.89
C LEU A 145 -2.26 15.06 2.47
N VAL A 146 -1.38 14.96 3.45
CA VAL A 146 0.07 15.10 3.29
C VAL A 146 0.73 13.91 3.94
N LEU A 147 1.37 13.06 3.14
CA LEU A 147 2.01 11.82 3.58
C LEU A 147 3.48 11.77 3.16
N MET A 148 4.30 11.07 3.94
CA MET A 148 5.72 10.85 3.68
C MET A 148 6.08 9.40 4.03
N THR A 149 7.20 8.91 3.49
CA THR A 149 7.73 7.61 3.94
C THR A 149 8.18 7.70 5.39
N GLU A 150 8.10 6.62 6.16
CA GLU A 150 8.59 6.57 7.55
C GLU A 150 10.05 7.05 7.65
N LYS A 151 10.90 6.58 6.73
CA LYS A 151 12.29 7.03 6.61
C LYS A 151 12.44 8.55 6.45
N ASP A 152 11.51 9.19 5.77
CA ASP A 152 11.55 10.64 5.57
C ASP A 152 10.97 11.40 6.78
N ILE A 153 10.06 10.80 7.54
CA ILE A 153 9.55 11.34 8.82
C ILE A 153 10.67 11.32 9.87
N ASP A 154 11.43 10.23 9.98
CA ASP A 154 12.53 10.07 10.94
C ASP A 154 13.63 11.13 10.78
N LYS A 155 13.76 11.75 9.60
CA LYS A 155 14.74 12.84 9.35
C LYS A 155 14.29 14.18 9.90
N LEU A 156 13.01 14.32 10.26
CA LEU A 156 12.42 15.57 10.75
C LEU A 156 12.47 15.69 12.29
N THR A 157 12.76 14.58 12.98
CA THR A 157 12.84 14.45 14.44
C THR A 157 14.29 14.27 14.89
#